data_AF-A0A8T7H9J7-F1
#
_entry.id   AF-A0A8T7H9J7-F1
#
_cell.length_a   1.000
_cell.length_b   1.000
_cell.length_c   1.000
_cell.angle_alpha   90.00
_cell.angle_beta   90.00
_cell.angle_gamma   90.00
#
_symmetry.space_group_name_H-M   'P 1'
#
loop_
_entity.id
_entity.type
_entity.pdbx_description
1 polymer ?
#
loop_
_entity_poly.entity_id
_entity_poly.type
_entity_poly.pdbx_seq_one_letter_code
_entity_poly.pdbx_strand_id
1 'polypeptide(L)'
;TTIRNNINQQEGSESLVWQYQRIAEIQKNNLNDYTAAIDTYQTMISMASNSQQILEARRNKIDIYSNYLNDYSAVVREYEFIINENPNTETSANAQYAIGEIYRYNLNDTQKAINAYESVIKLIE
;
A
#
# COMPACT_ATOMS: atom_id res chain seq x y z
N THR A 1 -24.20 -20.63 18.26
CA THR A 1 -22.84 -21.23 18.14
C THR A 1 -21.93 -20.48 17.17
N THR A 2 -22.44 -19.62 16.28
CA THR A 2 -21.65 -18.93 15.23
C THR A 2 -20.78 -17.77 15.73
N ILE A 3 -21.23 -17.01 16.74
CA ILE A 3 -20.53 -15.77 17.17
C ILE A 3 -19.20 -16.06 17.88
N ARG A 4 -19.13 -17.10 18.72
CA ARG A 4 -17.89 -17.46 19.47
C ARG A 4 -16.76 -17.95 18.57
N ASN A 5 -17.07 -18.63 17.46
CA ASN A 5 -16.05 -19.11 16.52
C ASN A 5 -15.45 -17.97 15.69
N ASN A 6 -16.22 -16.93 15.36
CA ASN A 6 -15.72 -15.79 14.60
C ASN A 6 -14.80 -14.88 15.42
N ILE A 7 -15.10 -14.69 16.72
CA ILE A 7 -14.27 -13.87 17.62
C ILE A 7 -12.88 -14.51 17.81
N ASN A 8 -12.82 -15.82 18.03
CA ASN A 8 -11.53 -16.53 18.18
C ASN A 8 -10.70 -16.55 16.89
N GLN A 9 -11.34 -16.52 15.71
CA GLN A 9 -10.64 -16.42 14.42
C GLN A 9 -10.13 -15.01 14.14
N GLN A 10 -10.89 -13.97 14.53
CA GLN A 10 -10.47 -12.57 14.42
C GLN A 10 -9.26 -12.27 15.31
N GLU A 11 -9.28 -12.66 16.59
CA GLU A 11 -8.14 -12.47 17.50
C GLU A 11 -6.88 -13.22 17.03
N GLY A 12 -7.04 -14.43 16.47
CA GLY A 12 -5.94 -15.20 15.89
C GLY A 12 -5.36 -14.54 14.63
N SER A 13 -6.21 -14.03 13.74
CA SER A 13 -5.79 -13.31 12.52
C SER A 13 -5.09 -11.99 12.85
N GLU A 14 -5.56 -11.24 13.85
CA GLU A 14 -4.91 -10.02 14.32
C GLU A 14 -3.52 -10.32 14.88
N SER A 15 -3.38 -11.39 15.67
CA SER A 15 -2.08 -11.82 16.18
C SER A 15 -1.11 -12.18 15.03
N LEU A 16 -1.58 -12.87 13.99
CA LEU A 16 -0.76 -13.27 12.84
C LEU A 16 -0.31 -12.08 11.99
N VAL A 17 -1.18 -11.09 11.75
CA VAL A 17 -0.85 -9.88 10.99
C VAL A 17 0.34 -9.15 11.60
N TRP A 18 0.36 -8.99 12.94
CA TRP A 18 1.49 -8.37 13.63
C TRP A 18 2.79 -9.18 13.53
N GLN A 19 2.71 -10.52 13.48
CA GLN A 19 3.91 -11.35 13.26
C GLN A 19 4.47 -11.14 11.85
N TYR A 20 3.62 -11.10 10.82
CA TYR A 20 4.06 -10.83 9.45
C TYR A 20 4.70 -9.44 9.32
N GLN A 21 4.10 -8.43 9.94
CA GLN A 21 4.70 -7.10 10.00
C GLN A 21 6.11 -7.15 10.61
N ARG A 22 6.27 -7.83 11.75
CA ARG A 22 7.58 -7.93 12.40
C ARG A 22 8.62 -8.64 11.56
N ILE A 23 8.22 -9.71 10.86
CA ILE A 23 9.10 -10.45 9.94
C ILE A 23 9.54 -9.54 8.79
N ALA A 24 8.60 -8.82 8.17
CA ALA A 24 8.88 -7.93 7.05
C ALA A 24 9.83 -6.79 7.46
N GLU A 25 9.67 -6.24 8.67
CA GLU A 25 10.59 -5.23 9.22
C GLU A 25 12.01 -5.78 9.39
N ILE A 26 12.17 -7.00 9.88
CA ILE A 26 13.50 -7.63 10.04
C ILE A 26 14.12 -7.89 8.67
N GLN A 27 13.35 -8.41 7.72
CA GLN A 27 13.80 -8.61 6.34
C GLN A 27 14.29 -7.28 5.72
N LYS A 28 13.51 -6.21 5.86
CA LYS A 28 13.86 -4.87 5.35
C LYS A 28 15.09 -4.27 6.04
N ASN A 29 15.05 -4.17 7.38
CA ASN A 29 15.99 -3.35 8.14
C ASN A 29 17.27 -4.07 8.53
N ASN A 30 17.20 -5.38 8.79
CA ASN A 30 18.34 -6.16 9.28
C ASN A 30 19.01 -6.96 8.18
N LEU A 31 18.21 -7.50 7.24
CA LEU A 31 18.72 -8.35 6.16
C LEU A 31 18.89 -7.59 4.83
N ASN A 32 18.30 -6.41 4.69
CA ASN A 32 18.18 -5.68 3.42
C ASN A 32 17.56 -6.54 2.30
N ASP A 33 16.74 -7.54 2.68
CA ASP A 33 16.02 -8.40 1.75
C ASP A 33 14.65 -7.78 1.44
N TYR A 34 14.69 -6.80 0.53
CA TYR A 34 13.52 -6.01 0.16
C TYR A 34 12.46 -6.84 -0.55
N THR A 35 12.86 -7.82 -1.36
CA THR A 35 11.93 -8.71 -2.06
C THR A 35 11.19 -9.59 -1.06
N ALA A 36 11.89 -10.21 -0.12
CA ALA A 36 11.23 -11.01 0.92
C ALA A 36 10.32 -10.16 1.79
N ALA A 37 10.71 -8.92 2.13
CA ALA A 37 9.85 -8.00 2.88
C ALA A 37 8.56 -7.68 2.13
N ILE A 38 8.64 -7.41 0.82
CA ILE A 38 7.48 -7.17 -0.05
C ILE A 38 6.54 -8.38 -0.06
N ASP A 39 7.06 -9.60 -0.23
CA ASP A 39 6.27 -10.83 -0.24
C ASP A 39 5.57 -11.07 1.11
N THR A 40 6.26 -10.76 2.21
CA THR A 40 5.70 -10.85 3.56
C THR A 40 4.57 -9.81 3.76
N TYR A 41 4.74 -8.56 3.31
CA TYR A 41 3.66 -7.58 3.33
C TYR A 41 2.50 -7.97 2.41
N GLN A 42 2.76 -8.62 1.28
CA GLN A 42 1.70 -9.15 0.42
C GLN A 42 0.89 -10.25 1.11
N THR A 43 1.56 -11.10 1.89
CA THR A 43 0.91 -12.11 2.75
C THR A 43 0.08 -11.43 3.84
N MET A 44 0.61 -10.39 4.48
CA MET A 44 -0.12 -9.59 5.47
C MET A 44 -1.42 -9.01 4.90
N ILE A 45 -1.38 -8.46 3.68
CA ILE A 45 -2.58 -7.95 2.97
C ILE A 45 -3.62 -9.06 2.78
N SER A 46 -3.19 -10.28 2.42
CA SER A 46 -4.12 -11.40 2.18
C SER A 46 -4.81 -11.92 3.45
N MET A 47 -4.25 -11.65 4.62
CA MET A 47 -4.76 -12.08 5.93
C MET A 47 -5.44 -10.95 6.71
N ALA A 48 -5.35 -9.72 6.24
CA ALA A 48 -5.83 -8.55 6.95
C ALA A 48 -7.36 -8.59 7.15
N SER A 49 -7.80 -8.23 8.35
CA SER A 49 -9.23 -8.24 8.72
C SER A 49 -9.92 -6.89 8.53
N ASN A 50 -9.14 -5.82 8.29
CA ASN A 50 -9.63 -4.46 8.12
C ASN A 50 -8.78 -3.65 7.13
N SER A 51 -9.36 -2.54 6.66
CA SER A 51 -8.74 -1.66 5.67
C SER A 51 -7.49 -0.93 6.18
N GLN A 52 -7.38 -0.69 7.50
CA GLN A 52 -6.22 -0.02 8.09
C GLN A 52 -4.96 -0.90 7.97
N GLN A 53 -5.07 -2.20 8.26
CA GLN A 53 -3.96 -3.15 8.11
C GLN A 53 -3.52 -3.28 6.64
N ILE A 54 -4.49 -3.35 5.71
CA ILE A 54 -4.20 -3.38 4.27
C ILE A 54 -3.45 -2.11 3.86
N LEU A 55 -3.92 -0.94 4.29
CA LEU A 55 -3.31 0.35 3.97
C LEU A 55 -1.90 0.47 4.53
N GLU A 56 -1.66 0.01 5.77
CA GLU A 56 -0.34 0.00 6.39
C GLU A 56 0.65 -0.88 5.61
N ALA A 57 0.27 -2.12 5.29
CA ALA A 57 1.10 -3.03 4.52
C ALA A 57 1.43 -2.47 3.12
N ARG A 58 0.46 -1.85 2.44
CA ARG A 58 0.69 -1.18 1.15
C ARG A 58 1.63 0.02 1.26
N ARG A 59 1.48 0.85 2.31
CA ARG A 59 2.41 1.96 2.58
C ARG A 59 3.84 1.46 2.80
N ASN A 60 4.01 0.34 3.50
CA ASN A 60 5.33 -0.27 3.67
C ASN A 60 5.92 -0.81 2.36
N LYS A 61 5.09 -1.39 1.47
CA LYS A 61 5.53 -1.76 0.11
C LYS A 61 5.95 -0.52 -0.69
N ILE A 62 5.18 0.57 -0.63
CA ILE A 62 5.50 1.84 -1.29
C ILE A 62 6.87 2.36 -0.83
N ASP A 63 7.12 2.39 0.48
CA ASP A 63 8.41 2.79 1.07
C ASP A 63 9.57 1.95 0.51
N ILE A 64 9.40 0.63 0.43
CA ILE A 64 10.41 -0.27 -0.14
C ILE A 64 10.66 0.04 -1.62
N TYR A 65 9.59 0.11 -2.43
CA TYR A 65 9.71 0.36 -3.86
C TYR A 65 10.35 1.72 -4.17
N SER A 66 10.00 2.77 -3.43
CA SER A 66 10.53 4.12 -3.66
C SER A 66 11.96 4.28 -3.17
N ASN A 67 12.24 3.88 -1.94
CA ASN A 67 13.47 4.29 -1.24
C ASN A 67 14.63 3.31 -1.43
N TYR A 68 14.34 2.06 -1.80
CA TYR A 68 15.35 1.01 -1.87
C TYR A 68 15.48 0.39 -3.26
N LEU A 69 14.37 0.25 -4.00
CA LEU A 69 14.37 -0.41 -5.31
C LEU A 69 14.29 0.57 -6.49
N ASN A 70 13.89 1.82 -6.28
CA ASN A 70 13.59 2.78 -7.34
C ASN A 70 12.56 2.25 -8.37
N ASP A 71 11.68 1.32 -7.97
CA ASP A 71 10.62 0.79 -8.83
C ASP A 71 9.36 1.67 -8.71
N TYR A 72 9.45 2.83 -9.34
CA TYR A 72 8.38 3.82 -9.35
C TYR A 72 7.12 3.34 -10.08
N SER A 73 7.25 2.37 -10.99
CA SER A 73 6.09 1.74 -11.63
C SER A 73 5.32 0.88 -10.63
N ALA A 74 6.00 0.18 -9.72
CA ALA A 74 5.35 -0.52 -8.62
C ALA A 74 4.71 0.43 -7.61
N VAL A 75 5.35 1.57 -7.31
CA VAL A 75 4.76 2.60 -6.44
C VAL A 75 3.42 3.10 -7.01
N VAL A 76 3.36 3.40 -8.31
CA VAL A 76 2.10 3.80 -8.97
C VAL A 76 1.03 2.73 -8.80
N ARG A 77 1.34 1.45 -9.04
CA ARG A 77 0.38 0.34 -8.86
C ARG A 77 -0.17 0.26 -7.44
N GLU A 78 0.66 0.46 -6.41
CA GLU A 78 0.20 0.46 -5.02
C GLU A 78 -0.73 1.63 -4.71
N TYR A 79 -0.47 2.82 -5.25
CA TYR A 79 -1.40 3.94 -5.14
C TYR A 79 -2.71 3.73 -5.90
N GLU A 80 -2.67 3.11 -7.08
CA GLU A 80 -3.88 2.72 -7.82
C GLU A 80 -4.76 1.75 -7.02
N PHE A 81 -4.16 0.79 -6.30
CA PHE A 81 -4.91 -0.05 -5.37
C PHE A 81 -5.55 0.76 -4.24
N ILE A 82 -4.84 1.73 -3.66
CA ILE A 82 -5.39 2.58 -2.59
C ILE A 82 -6.60 3.41 -3.08
N ILE A 83 -6.51 3.94 -4.31
CA ILE A 83 -7.59 4.70 -4.95
C ILE A 83 -8.82 3.81 -5.17
N ASN A 84 -8.63 2.61 -5.71
CA ASN A 84 -9.72 1.68 -6.02
C ASN A 84 -10.47 1.21 -4.76
N GLU A 85 -9.75 1.04 -3.65
CA GLU A 85 -10.35 0.61 -2.37
C GLU A 85 -11.07 1.76 -1.63
N ASN A 86 -10.71 3.02 -1.89
CA ASN A 86 -11.22 4.19 -1.17
C ASN A 86 -11.69 5.31 -2.13
N PRO A 87 -12.59 5.02 -3.08
CA PRO A 87 -12.96 5.98 -4.13
C PRO A 87 -13.63 7.23 -3.55
N ASN A 88 -13.38 8.39 -4.16
CA ASN A 88 -13.97 9.68 -3.78
C ASN A 88 -13.69 10.08 -2.31
N THR A 89 -12.53 9.71 -1.79
CA THR A 89 -12.04 10.13 -0.48
C THR A 89 -10.82 11.03 -0.59
N GLU A 90 -10.54 11.80 0.46
CA GLU A 90 -9.28 12.54 0.58
C GLU A 90 -8.05 11.62 0.42
N THR A 91 -8.15 10.36 0.88
CA THR A 91 -7.09 9.37 0.69
C THR A 91 -6.86 9.06 -0.79
N SER A 92 -7.92 8.85 -1.57
CA SER A 92 -7.80 8.65 -3.02
C SER A 92 -7.28 9.88 -3.76
N ALA A 93 -7.70 11.09 -3.37
CA ALA A 93 -7.19 12.33 -3.95
C ALA A 93 -5.69 12.52 -3.67
N ASN A 94 -5.25 12.27 -2.43
CA ASN A 94 -3.83 12.33 -2.06
C ASN A 94 -2.99 11.26 -2.78
N ALA A 95 -3.51 10.04 -2.92
CA ALA A 95 -2.85 8.98 -3.68
C ALA A 95 -2.73 9.34 -5.17
N GLN A 96 -3.79 9.91 -5.75
CA GLN A 96 -3.80 10.36 -7.14
C GLN A 96 -2.82 11.51 -7.39
N TYR A 97 -2.70 12.44 -6.44
CA TYR A 97 -1.68 13.49 -6.47
C TYR A 97 -0.27 12.89 -6.42
N ALA A 98 -0.02 11.91 -5.55
CA ALA A 98 1.27 11.23 -5.46
C ALA A 98 1.65 10.51 -6.77
N ILE A 99 0.68 9.93 -7.48
CA ILE A 99 0.90 9.36 -8.83
C ILE A 99 1.39 10.43 -9.81
N GLY A 100 0.80 11.64 -9.79
CA GLY A 100 1.29 12.77 -10.57
C GLY A 100 2.73 13.15 -10.22
N GLU A 101 3.00 13.20 -8.92
CA GLU A 101 4.33 13.14 -8.26
C GLU A 101 5.36 12.32 -9.04
N ILE A 102 5.06 11.04 -9.05
CA ILE A 102 5.95 10.00 -9.54
C ILE A 102 6.13 10.11 -11.06
N TYR A 103 5.06 10.39 -11.80
CA TYR A 103 5.17 10.58 -13.24
C TYR A 103 6.03 11.78 -13.61
N ARG A 104 5.93 12.88 -12.85
CA ARG A 104 6.69 14.09 -13.12
C ARG A 104 8.18 13.95 -12.81
N TYR A 105 8.52 13.43 -11.63
CA TYR A 105 9.89 13.46 -11.14
C TYR A 105 10.68 12.17 -11.35
N ASN A 106 10.01 11.02 -11.35
CA ASN A 106 10.69 9.73 -11.33
C ASN A 106 10.58 8.99 -12.66
N LEU A 107 9.44 9.11 -13.36
CA LEU A 107 9.21 8.46 -14.65
C LEU A 107 9.34 9.39 -15.86
N ASN A 108 9.50 10.70 -15.64
CA ASN A 108 9.63 11.73 -16.68
C ASN A 108 8.52 11.68 -17.76
N ASP A 109 7.31 11.26 -17.39
CA ASP A 109 6.12 11.22 -18.25
C ASP A 109 5.19 12.37 -17.88
N THR A 110 5.53 13.57 -18.37
CA THR A 110 4.81 14.81 -18.03
C THR A 110 3.34 14.76 -18.43
N GLN A 111 2.99 14.07 -19.53
CA GLN A 111 1.60 13.95 -19.94
C GLN A 111 0.78 13.14 -18.94
N LYS A 112 1.32 12.02 -18.44
CA LYS A 112 0.64 11.26 -17.39
C LYS A 112 0.59 12.02 -16.06
N ALA A 113 1.60 12.83 -15.75
CA ALA A 113 1.54 13.70 -14.58
C ALA A 113 0.37 14.69 -14.66
N ILE A 114 0.20 15.37 -15.80
CA ILE A 114 -0.93 16.29 -16.04
C ILE A 114 -2.26 15.56 -15.87
N ASN A 115 -2.43 14.42 -16.55
CA ASN A 115 -3.66 13.62 -16.46
C ASN A 115 -3.95 13.20 -15.00
N ALA A 116 -2.90 12.89 -14.23
CA ALA A 116 -3.05 12.52 -12.85
C ALA A 116 -3.53 13.69 -11.98
N TYR A 117 -2.96 14.89 -12.14
CA TYR A 117 -3.40 16.08 -11.41
C TYR A 117 -4.82 16.53 -11.81
N GLU A 118 -5.18 16.46 -13.10
CA GLU A 118 -6.55 16.73 -13.55
C GLU A 118 -7.57 15.77 -12.92
N SER A 119 -7.18 14.52 -12.68
CA SER A 119 -8.03 13.55 -11.99
C SER A 119 -8.23 13.92 -10.51
N VAL A 120 -7.23 14.53 -9.86
CA VAL A 120 -7.40 15.06 -8.48
C VAL A 120 -8.47 16.13 -8.45
N ILE A 121 -8.44 17.09 -9.38
CA ILE A 121 -9.42 18.19 -9.47
C ILE A 121 -10.84 17.62 -9.58
N LYS A 122 -11.05 16.65 -10.48
CA LYS A 122 -12.36 16.00 -10.65
C LYS A 122 -12.85 15.22 -9.43
N LEU A 123 -11.96 14.77 -8.56
CA LEU A 123 -12.32 14.04 -7.33
C LEU A 123 -12.75 14.96 -6.19
N ILE A 124 -12.37 16.25 -6.24
CA ILE A 124 -12.63 17.23 -5.18
C ILE A 124 -13.69 18.28 -5.55
N GLU A 125 -14.04 18.38 -6.84
CA GLU A 125 -15.18 19.18 -7.34
C GLU A 125 -16.53 18.52 -7.02
#